data_AF-A0A3M8A6P4-F1
#
_entry.id   AF-A0A3M8A6P4-F1
#
_cell.length_a   1.000
_cell.length_b   1.000
_cell.length_c   1.000
_cell.angle_alpha   90.00
_cell.angle_beta   90.00
_cell.angle_gamma   90.00
#
_symmetry.space_group_name_H-M   'P 1'
#
loop_
_entity.id
_entity.type
_entity.pdbx_description
1 polymer ?
#
loop_
_entity_poly.entity_id
_entity_poly.type
_entity_poly.pdbx_seq_one_letter_code
_entity_poly.pdbx_strand_id
1 'polypeptide(L)' 'MQRRRYSIEFKQQLIQEAHEVGNASQVARRHGIDPKMLYRWIRDSKHADWQNTSSEAKAVTSYTPSPGEFR' A
#
# COMPACT_ATOMS: atom_id res chain seq x y z
N MET A 1 -11.63 0.28 -15.49
CA MET A 1 -10.89 1.07 -14.47
C MET A 1 -9.52 0.44 -14.25
N GLN A 2 -8.44 1.12 -14.62
CA GLN A 2 -7.07 0.64 -14.36
C GLN A 2 -6.75 0.85 -12.87
N ARG A 3 -6.46 -0.22 -12.13
CA ARG A 3 -6.04 -0.12 -10.73
C ARG A 3 -4.58 0.32 -10.69
N ARG A 4 -4.34 1.60 -10.40
CA ARG A 4 -2.98 2.12 -10.17
C ARG A 4 -2.38 1.42 -8.94
N ARG A 5 -1.22 0.79 -9.13
CA ARG A 5 -0.41 0.24 -8.04
C ARG A 5 0.62 1.29 -7.66
N TYR A 6 0.74 1.55 -6.36
CA TYR A 6 1.73 2.44 -5.78
C TYR A 6 2.68 1.61 -4.93
N SER A 7 3.99 1.86 -5.03
CA SER A 7 4.99 1.26 -4.16
C SER A 7 4.78 1.69 -2.72
N ILE A 8 5.27 0.89 -1.76
CA ILE A 8 5.17 1.22 -0.33
C ILE A 8 5.96 2.50 -0.03
N GLU A 9 7.16 2.62 -0.59
CA GLU A 9 8.03 3.80 -0.45
C GLU A 9 7.32 5.07 -0.86
N PHE A 10 6.65 5.06 -2.02
CA PHE A 10 5.90 6.22 -2.49
C PHE A 10 4.75 6.57 -1.55
N LYS A 11 4.01 5.58 -1.05
CA LYS A 11 2.94 5.84 -0.07
C LYS A 11 3.51 6.42 1.23
N GLN A 12 4.64 5.90 1.71
CA GLN A 12 5.30 6.39 2.92
C GLN A 12 5.80 7.84 2.77
N GLN A 13 6.40 8.16 1.62
CA GLN A 13 6.83 9.52 1.31
C GLN A 13 5.66 10.51 1.39
N LEU A 14 4.51 10.16 0.80
CA LEU A 14 3.33 11.03 0.81
C LEU A 14 2.69 11.15 2.20
N ILE A 15 2.70 10.08 3.00
CA ILE A 15 2.24 10.13 4.40
C ILE A 15 3.14 11.09 5.19
N GLN A 16 4.45 10.98 5.05
CA GLN A 16 5.41 11.84 5.73
C GLN A 16 5.23 13.31 5.34
N GLU A 17 5.16 13.60 4.03
CA GLU A 17 4.91 14.97 3.53
C GLU A 17 3.56 15.51 4.04
N ALA A 18 2.52 14.67 4.11
CA ALA A 18 1.23 15.08 4.67
C ALA A 18 1.29 15.43 6.16
N HIS A 19 2.15 14.76 6.93
CA HIS A 19 2.39 15.09 8.34
C HIS A 19 3.19 16.39 8.51
N GLU A 20 4.21 16.62 7.67
CA GLU A 20 5.04 17.83 7.70
C GLU A 20 4.26 19.08 7.29
N VAL A 21 3.47 18.99 6.22
CA VAL A 21 2.65 20.10 5.71
C VAL A 21 1.39 20.30 6.57
N GLY A 22 0.93 19.26 7.26
CA GLY A 22 -0.34 19.26 7.99
C GLY A 22 -1.59 19.24 7.09
N ASN A 23 -1.41 19.10 5.76
CA ASN A 23 -2.51 19.11 4.78
C ASN A 23 -2.38 17.99 3.75
N ALA A 24 -2.89 16.81 4.10
CA ALA A 24 -2.96 15.65 3.22
C ALA A 24 -3.71 15.92 1.90
N SER A 25 -4.76 16.73 1.92
CA SER A 25 -5.54 17.02 0.71
C SER A 25 -4.76 17.80 -0.34
N GLN A 26 -3.89 18.72 0.10
CA GLN A 26 -3.02 19.48 -0.79
C GLN A 26 -1.92 18.58 -1.37
N VAL A 27 -1.26 17.79 -0.53
CA VAL A 27 -0.21 16.84 -0.94
C VAL A 27 -0.75 15.83 -1.95
N ALA A 28 -1.92 15.25 -1.70
CA ALA A 28 -2.55 14.30 -2.61
C ALA A 28 -2.81 14.92 -4.00
N ARG A 29 -3.32 16.17 -4.06
CA ARG A 29 -3.55 16.88 -5.33
C ARG A 29 -2.27 17.15 -6.10
N ARG A 30 -1.18 17.52 -5.41
CA ARG A 30 0.14 17.75 -6.04
C ARG A 30 0.69 16.49 -6.71
N HIS A 31 0.46 15.34 -6.09
CA HIS A 31 0.92 14.03 -6.59
C HIS A 31 -0.12 13.30 -7.45
N GLY A 32 -1.25 13.93 -7.78
CA GLY A 32 -2.30 13.35 -8.62
C GLY A 32 -3.01 12.15 -7.99
N ILE A 33 -3.11 12.13 -6.66
CA ILE A 33 -3.78 11.09 -5.88
C ILE A 33 -5.09 11.64 -5.32
N ASP A 34 -6.09 10.78 -5.22
CA ASP A 34 -7.31 11.11 -4.51
C ASP A 34 -6.99 11.37 -3.01
N PRO A 35 -7.36 12.54 -2.45
CA PRO A 35 -7.18 12.82 -1.03
C PRO A 35 -7.70 11.72 -0.11
N LYS A 36 -8.83 11.08 -0.44
CA LYS A 36 -9.40 9.98 0.33
C LYS A 36 -8.46 8.77 0.37
N MET A 37 -7.72 8.51 -0.71
CA MET A 37 -6.71 7.45 -0.70
C MET A 37 -5.56 7.78 0.25
N LEU A 38 -5.08 9.02 0.28
CA LEU A 38 -4.01 9.41 1.17
C LEU A 38 -4.44 9.37 2.64
N TYR A 39 -5.65 9.81 2.98
CA TYR A 39 -6.19 9.65 4.34
C TYR A 39 -6.30 8.17 4.75
N ARG A 40 -6.69 7.29 3.83
CA ARG A 40 -6.69 5.84 4.09
C ARG A 40 -5.28 5.33 4.36
N TRP A 41 -4.29 5.74 3.57
CA TRP A 41 -2.90 5.34 3.80
C TRP A 41 -2.35 5.83 5.14
N ILE A 42 -2.66 7.06 5.55
CA ILE A 42 -2.28 7.60 6.87
C ILE A 42 -2.92 6.81 8.02
N ARG A 43 -4.15 6.31 7.83
CA ARG A 43 -4.81 5.43 8.80
C ARG A 43 -4.15 4.05 8.81
N ASP A 44 -3.97 3.46 7.64
CA ASP A 44 -3.44 2.12 7.45
C ASP A 44 -1.96 2.03 7.91
N SER A 45 -1.20 3.12 7.80
CA SER A 45 0.21 3.18 8.23
C SER A 45 0.43 3.02 9.74
N LYS A 46 -0.64 3.13 10.54
CA LYS A 46 -0.60 2.87 11.99
C LYS A 46 -0.66 1.37 12.31
N HIS A 47 -1.01 0.53 11.35
CA HIS A 47 -1.11 -0.90 11.51
C HIS A 47 0.22 -1.58 11.14
N ALA A 48 0.62 -2.59 11.91
CA ALA A 48 1.87 -3.34 11.68
C ALA A 48 1.93 -3.98 10.27
N ASP A 49 0.78 -4.33 9.72
CA ASP A 49 0.63 -4.97 8.40
C ASP A 49 1.06 -4.07 7.23
N TRP A 50 1.11 -2.75 7.46
CA TRP A 50 1.55 -1.77 6.47
C TRP A 50 3.02 -1.93 6.10
N GLN A 51 3.87 -2.26 7.09
CA GLN A 51 5.31 -2.47 6.89
C GLN A 51 5.60 -3.87 6.35
N ASN A 52 4.78 -4.86 6.69
CA ASN A 52 4.95 -6.27 6.28
C ASN A 52 4.35 -6.62 4.91
N THR A 53 3.60 -5.70 4.29
CA THR A 53 3.06 -5.92 2.94
C THR A 53 4.15 -5.76 1.88
N SER A 54 5.14 -6.67 1.85
CA SER A 54 6.08 -6.75 0.71
C SER A 54 5.29 -6.94 -0.59
N SER A 55 5.73 -6.33 -1.70
CA SER A 55 5.14 -6.57 -3.03
C SER A 55 5.11 -8.05 -3.40
N GLU A 56 5.99 -8.85 -2.79
CA GLU A 56 6.09 -10.30 -2.92
C GLU A 56 4.98 -11.07 -2.18
N ALA A 57 4.35 -10.48 -1.15
CA ALA A 57 3.33 -11.17 -0.35
C ALA A 57 2.05 -11.51 -1.15
N LYS A 58 1.88 -10.91 -2.34
CA LYS A 58 0.79 -11.28 -3.27
C LYS A 58 1.20 -12.31 -4.31
N ALA A 59 2.47 -12.69 -4.39
CA ALA A 59 2.90 -13.88 -5.12
C ALA A 59 2.60 -15.11 -4.24
N VAL A 60 1.30 -15.39 -4.05
CA VAL A 60 0.89 -16.73 -3.65
C VAL A 60 1.29 -17.60 -4.82
N THR A 61 2.45 -18.27 -4.69
CA THR A 61 2.82 -19.36 -5.59
C THR A 61 1.60 -20.24 -5.71
N SER A 62 1.12 -20.46 -6.92
CA SER A 62 -0.05 -21.31 -7.15
C SER A 62 0.28 -22.68 -6.58
N TYR A 63 -0.31 -22.98 -5.42
CA TYR A 63 -0.15 -24.26 -4.74
C TYR A 63 -0.53 -25.36 -5.73
N THR A 64 0.48 -26.09 -6.18
CA THR A 64 0.33 -27.20 -7.12
C THR A 64 0.49 -28.45 -6.26
N PRO A 65 -0.61 -29.07 -5.81
CA PRO A 65 -0.51 -30.22 -4.93
C PRO A 65 0.23 -31.36 -5.64
N SER A 66 1.26 -31.90 -4.98
CA SER A 66 1.97 -33.08 -5.48
C SER A 66 1.19 -34.33 -5.11
N PRO A 67 1.08 -35.35 -5.98
CA PRO A 67 0.33 -36.58 -5.70
C PRO A 67 0.73 -37.34 -4.42
N GLY A 68 1.90 -37.02 -3.83
CA GLY A 68 2.37 -37.60 -2.58
C GLY A 68 1.95 -36.85 -1.31
N GLU A 69 1.33 -35.67 -1.40
CA GLU A 69 0.85 -34.92 -0.22
C GLU A 69 -0.44 -35.51 0.38
N PHE A 70 -1.09 -36.42 -0.35
CA PHE A 70 -2.25 -37.18 0.10
C PHE A 70 -1.85 -38.62 0.43
N ARG A 71 -1.10 -38.84 1.52
CA ARG A 71 -0.90 -40.21 2.04
C ARG A 71 -0.69 -40.27 3.54
#